data_AF-A0A661HTX3-F1
#
_entry.id   AF-A0A661HTX3-F1
#
_cell.length_a   1.000
_cell.length_b   1.000
_cell.length_c   1.000
_cell.angle_alpha   90.00
_cell.angle_beta   90.00
_cell.angle_gamma   90.00
#
_symmetry.space_group_name_H-M   'P 1'
#
loop_
_entity.id
_entity.type
_entity.pdbx_description
1 polymer ?
#
loop_
_entity_poly.entity_id
_entity_poly.type
_entity_poly.pdbx_seq_one_letter_code
_entity_poly.pdbx_strand_id
1 'polypeptide(L)'
;MLELYDGALDVPAVLARWYAEEATSNYGAYIPFIGTVREEDGIDGLSFDIYEPILNSWFDAWQAKAAAAGALVKMAHSRGDVLLHESSYIAAVFSPKRRVALEMID
;
A
#
# COMPACT_ATOMS: atom_id res chain seq x y z
N MET A 1 -2.27 6.27 6.28
CA MET A 1 -3.26 5.26 6.68
C MET A 1 -2.64 3.91 6.45
N LEU A 2 -2.56 3.09 7.48
CA LEU A 2 -2.17 1.68 7.41
C LEU A 2 -3.43 0.85 7.65
N GLU A 3 -3.69 -0.11 6.77
CA GLU A 3 -4.84 -1.01 6.88
C GLU A 3 -4.37 -2.46 6.87
N LEU A 4 -4.97 -3.30 7.70
CA LEU A 4 -4.69 -4.73 7.76
C LEU A 4 -5.97 -5.50 7.43
N TYR A 5 -5.86 -6.46 6.53
CA TYR A 5 -6.96 -7.31 6.08
C TYR A 5 -6.65 -8.76 6.42
N ASP A 6 -7.63 -9.51 6.93
CA ASP A 6 -7.49 -10.95 7.05
C ASP A 6 -7.75 -11.59 5.66
N GLY A 7 -6.75 -12.27 5.11
CA GLY A 7 -6.76 -12.82 3.75
C GLY A 7 -6.43 -11.82 2.63
N ALA A 8 -6.82 -12.14 1.41
CA ALA A 8 -6.52 -11.35 0.21
C ALA A 8 -7.17 -9.94 0.20
N LEU A 9 -6.48 -8.99 -0.44
CA LEU A 9 -6.97 -7.62 -0.62
C LEU A 9 -7.87 -7.49 -1.86
N ASP A 10 -9.00 -6.81 -1.70
CA ASP A 10 -9.77 -6.25 -2.82
C ASP A 10 -9.11 -4.95 -3.30
N VAL A 11 -8.04 -5.12 -4.08
CA VAL A 11 -7.26 -4.00 -4.65
C VAL A 11 -8.12 -3.03 -5.47
N PRO A 12 -9.03 -3.46 -6.36
CA PRO A 12 -9.94 -2.54 -7.05
C PRO A 12 -10.74 -1.65 -6.11
N ALA A 13 -11.32 -2.20 -5.04
CA ALA A 13 -12.07 -1.41 -4.06
C ALA A 13 -11.17 -0.44 -3.28
N VAL A 14 -9.97 -0.88 -2.87
CA VAL A 14 -8.99 -0.03 -2.17
C VAL A 14 -8.56 1.15 -3.07
N LEU A 15 -8.21 0.88 -4.33
CA LEU A 15 -7.80 1.91 -5.29
C LEU A 15 -8.90 2.96 -5.49
N ALA A 16 -10.14 2.52 -5.71
CA ALA A 16 -11.27 3.40 -5.93
C ALA A 16 -11.58 4.25 -4.70
N ARG A 17 -11.56 3.65 -3.50
CA ARG A 17 -11.80 4.36 -2.23
C ARG A 17 -10.70 5.39 -1.97
N TRP A 18 -9.42 5.00 -2.03
CA TRP A 18 -8.33 5.95 -1.77
C TRP A 18 -8.30 7.10 -2.78
N TYR A 19 -8.62 6.84 -4.05
CA TYR A 19 -8.76 7.88 -5.06
C TYR A 19 -9.90 8.85 -4.71
N ALA A 20 -11.06 8.34 -4.28
CA ALA A 20 -12.20 9.16 -3.88
C ALA A 20 -11.93 9.99 -2.62
N GLU A 21 -11.25 9.42 -1.61
CA GLU A 21 -10.85 10.11 -0.37
C GLU A 21 -9.98 11.33 -0.65
N GLU A 22 -9.12 11.28 -1.68
CA GLU A 22 -8.19 12.36 -2.03
C GLU A 22 -8.68 13.23 -3.20
N ALA A 23 -9.93 13.07 -3.64
CA ALA A 23 -10.44 13.77 -4.83
C ALA A 23 -10.48 15.30 -4.68
N THR A 24 -10.54 15.81 -3.45
CA THR A 24 -10.49 17.25 -3.14
C THR A 24 -9.11 17.71 -2.66
N SER A 25 -8.15 16.78 -2.57
CA SER A 25 -6.76 17.09 -2.24
C SER A 25 -6.05 17.66 -3.48
N ASN A 26 -5.20 18.68 -3.30
CA ASN A 26 -4.47 19.34 -4.40
C ASN A 26 -3.25 18.51 -4.87
N TYR A 27 -3.46 17.22 -5.13
CA TYR A 27 -2.46 16.30 -5.65
C TYR A 27 -2.54 16.18 -7.17
N GLY A 28 -1.39 16.08 -7.83
CA GLY A 28 -1.27 15.91 -9.28
C GLY A 28 -0.82 14.52 -9.71
N ALA A 29 -0.53 13.62 -8.76
CA ALA A 29 -0.12 12.24 -9.02
C ALA A 29 -0.63 11.30 -7.93
N TYR A 30 -1.10 10.13 -8.36
CA TYR A 30 -1.45 8.97 -7.54
C TYR A 30 -0.69 7.76 -8.10
N ILE A 31 0.30 7.26 -7.37
CA ILE A 31 1.15 6.15 -7.81
C ILE A 31 0.93 4.97 -6.87
N PRO A 32 0.12 3.97 -7.26
CA PRO A 32 -0.03 2.72 -6.51
C PRO A 32 1.03 1.68 -6.92
N PHE A 33 1.41 0.85 -5.97
CA PHE A 33 2.19 -0.37 -6.13
C PHE A 33 1.41 -1.53 -5.50
N ILE A 34 1.27 -2.63 -6.24
CA ILE A 34 0.48 -3.80 -5.84
C ILE A 34 1.40 -5.02 -5.78
N GLY A 35 1.39 -5.71 -4.64
CA GLY A 35 2.04 -7.00 -4.45
C GLY A 35 1.05 -8.14 -4.69
N THR A 36 1.28 -8.89 -5.77
CA THR A 36 0.49 -10.07 -6.14
C THR A 36 1.28 -11.33 -5.85
N VAL A 37 0.64 -12.31 -5.22
CA VAL A 37 1.24 -13.63 -4.94
C VAL A 37 1.45 -14.35 -6.27
N ARG A 38 2.69 -14.74 -6.55
CA ARG A 38 3.11 -15.38 -7.80
C ARG A 38 3.18 -16.89 -7.63
N GLU A 39 2.91 -17.62 -8.70
CA GLU A 39 3.16 -19.06 -8.75
C GLU A 39 4.67 -19.30 -8.80
N GLU A 40 5.22 -19.92 -7.76
CA GLU A 40 6.63 -20.28 -7.64
C GLU A 40 6.75 -21.63 -6.93
N ASP A 41 7.64 -22.51 -7.41
CA ASP A 41 8.03 -23.77 -6.78
C ASP A 41 6.87 -24.71 -6.34
N GLY A 42 5.70 -24.59 -6.98
CA GLY A 42 4.53 -25.44 -6.71
C GLY A 42 3.80 -25.11 -5.41
N ILE A 43 3.93 -23.89 -4.87
CA ILE A 43 3.16 -23.43 -3.71
C ILE A 43 1.71 -23.05 -4.10
N ASP A 44 0.77 -23.16 -3.16
CA ASP A 44 -0.63 -22.74 -3.36
C ASP A 44 -0.89 -21.27 -2.97
N GLY A 45 0.07 -20.62 -2.30
CA GLY A 45 -0.06 -19.26 -1.79
C GLY A 45 1.02 -18.90 -0.76
N LEU A 46 0.81 -17.78 -0.07
CA LEU A 46 1.63 -17.31 1.04
C LEU A 46 0.76 -17.05 2.27
N SER A 47 1.38 -17.08 3.45
CA SER A 47 0.71 -16.70 4.71
C SER A 47 1.55 -15.67 5.46
N PHE A 48 0.89 -14.65 6.02
CA PHE A 48 1.57 -13.48 6.59
C PHE A 48 1.26 -13.30 8.07
N ASP A 49 2.30 -13.36 8.90
CA ASP A 49 2.29 -12.90 10.28
C ASP A 49 2.82 -11.47 10.38
N ILE A 50 2.14 -10.62 11.14
CA ILE A 50 2.50 -9.21 11.27
C ILE A 50 2.67 -8.82 12.74
N TYR A 51 3.85 -8.29 13.06
CA TYR A 51 4.09 -7.63 14.33
C TYR A 51 3.71 -6.15 14.24
N GLU A 52 2.46 -5.86 14.58
CA GLU A 52 1.84 -4.53 14.39
C GLU A 52 2.58 -3.36 15.05
N PRO A 53 3.15 -3.46 16.26
CA PRO A 53 3.82 -2.31 16.87
C PRO A 53 5.01 -1.80 16.05
N ILE A 54 5.82 -2.70 15.49
CA ILE A 54 6.95 -2.30 14.63
C ILE A 54 6.43 -1.79 13.29
N LEU A 55 5.43 -2.45 12.70
CA LEU A 55 4.86 -2.01 11.43
C LEU A 55 4.28 -0.60 11.52
N ASN A 56 3.51 -0.30 12.58
CA ASN A 56 2.96 1.03 12.82
C ASN A 56 4.08 2.06 12.96
N SER A 57 5.06 1.83 13.85
CA SER A 57 6.16 2.77 14.06
C SER A 57 6.99 3.00 12.80
N TRP A 58 7.22 1.95 12.00
CA TRP A 58 7.94 2.06 10.73
C TRP A 58 7.13 2.85 9.70
N PHE A 59 5.82 2.59 9.61
CA PHE A 59 4.97 3.27 8.63
C PHE A 59 4.73 4.74 9.00
N ASP A 60 4.62 5.07 10.29
CA ASP A 60 4.53 6.45 10.77
C ASP A 60 5.75 7.28 10.35
N ALA A 61 6.95 6.69 10.38
CA ALA A 61 8.16 7.35 9.91
C ALA A 61 8.09 7.66 8.39
N TRP A 62 7.53 6.75 7.59
CA TRP A 62 7.26 6.98 6.17
C TRP A 62 6.20 8.05 5.94
N GLN A 63 5.13 8.07 6.74
CA GLN A 63 4.12 9.13 6.68
C GLN A 63 4.71 10.50 6.98
N ALA A 64 5.56 10.61 8.01
CA ALA A 64 6.25 11.85 8.34
C ALA A 64 7.18 12.31 7.21
N LYS A 65 7.95 11.38 6.61
CA LYS A 65 8.80 11.66 5.45
C LYS A 65 7.97 12.14 4.24
N ALA A 66 6.83 11.50 3.97
CA ALA A 66 5.93 11.89 2.89
C ALA A 66 5.37 13.30 3.10
N ALA A 67 4.86 13.57 4.31
CA ALA A 67 4.28 14.85 4.67
C ALA A 67 5.29 16.01 4.53
N ALA A 68 6.55 15.79 4.89
CA ALA A 68 7.61 16.79 4.73
C ALA A 68 7.85 17.19 3.26
N ALA A 69 7.51 16.33 2.30
CA ALA A 69 7.58 16.62 0.86
C ALA A 69 6.22 17.08 0.27
N GLY A 70 5.22 17.33 1.11
CA GLY A 70 3.86 17.67 0.68
C GLY A 70 3.13 16.50 0.02
N ALA A 71 3.52 15.27 0.34
CA ALA A 71 2.93 14.04 -0.17
C ALA A 71 2.22 13.25 0.96
N LEU A 72 1.43 12.26 0.56
CA LEU A 72 0.75 11.34 1.45
C LEU A 72 1.04 9.91 1.02
N VAL A 73 1.36 9.04 1.98
CA VAL A 73 1.46 7.60 1.75
C VAL A 73 0.35 6.84 2.47
N LYS A 74 -0.27 5.90 1.76
CA LYS A 74 -1.24 4.92 2.28
C LYS A 74 -0.74 3.51 1.98
N MET A 75 -1.05 2.56 2.84
CA MET A 75 -0.79 1.13 2.57
C MET A 75 -1.87 0.24 3.17
N ALA A 76 -2.06 -0.93 2.55
CA ALA A 76 -2.80 -2.05 3.08
C ALA A 76 -2.01 -3.35 2.91
N HIS A 77 -2.12 -4.26 3.87
CA HIS A 77 -1.42 -5.54 3.84
C HIS A 77 -2.29 -6.68 4.40
N SER A 78 -2.14 -7.88 3.84
CA SER A 78 -2.81 -9.11 4.30
C SER A 78 -2.22 -9.64 5.60
N ARG A 79 -3.06 -10.31 6.38
CA ARG A 79 -2.71 -11.21 7.48
C ARG A 79 -3.30 -12.58 7.19
N GLY A 80 -2.54 -13.63 7.48
CA GLY A 80 -2.93 -15.01 7.16
C GLY A 80 -2.80 -15.31 5.67
N ASP A 81 -3.58 -16.28 5.21
CA ASP A 81 -3.40 -16.94 3.92
C ASP A 81 -3.88 -16.09 2.74
N VAL A 82 -3.07 -16.04 1.68
CA VAL A 82 -3.36 -15.38 0.40
C VAL A 82 -2.94 -16.32 -0.72
N LEU A 83 -3.87 -16.70 -1.57
CA LEU A 83 -3.66 -17.70 -2.61
C LEU A 83 -2.91 -17.11 -3.83
N LEU A 84 -2.47 -18.00 -4.72
CA LEU A 84 -1.86 -17.59 -5.99
C LEU A 84 -2.76 -16.60 -6.76
N HIS A 85 -2.12 -15.59 -7.34
CA HIS A 85 -2.74 -14.52 -8.14
C HIS A 85 -3.68 -13.58 -7.36
N GLU A 86 -3.80 -13.75 -6.05
CA GLU A 86 -4.41 -12.77 -5.17
C GLU A 86 -3.39 -11.71 -4.74
N SER A 87 -3.88 -10.58 -4.22
CA SER A 87 -3.03 -9.48 -3.76
C SER A 87 -2.87 -9.50 -2.26
N SER A 88 -1.62 -9.48 -1.79
CA SER A 88 -1.29 -9.44 -0.36
C SER A 88 -0.92 -8.04 0.14
N TYR A 89 -0.64 -7.12 -0.78
CA TYR A 89 -0.11 -5.80 -0.45
C TYR A 89 -0.53 -4.76 -1.48
N ILE A 90 -0.80 -3.55 -1.00
CA ILE A 90 -0.86 -2.34 -1.81
C ILE A 90 -0.31 -1.17 -1.01
N ALA A 91 0.49 -0.34 -1.65
CA ALA A 91 0.83 0.98 -1.12
C ALA A 91 0.70 2.03 -2.22
N ALA A 92 0.45 3.27 -1.84
CA ALA A 92 0.38 4.35 -2.80
C ALA A 92 0.90 5.66 -2.24
N VAL A 93 1.50 6.44 -3.14
CA VAL A 93 1.92 7.81 -2.86
C VAL A 93 1.06 8.78 -3.66
N PHE A 94 0.42 9.71 -2.94
CA PHE A 94 -0.24 10.88 -3.49
C PHE A 94 0.68 12.07 -3.36
N SER A 95 0.89 12.84 -4.44
CA SER A 95 1.81 13.97 -4.40
C SER A 95 1.43 15.07 -5.40
N PRO A 96 1.91 16.32 -5.21
CA PRO A 96 1.63 17.43 -6.12
C PRO A 96 2.24 17.22 -7.52
N LYS A 97 3.37 16.51 -7.60
CA LYS A 97 4.09 16.22 -8.84
C LYS A 97 4.66 14.81 -8.78
N ARG A 98 4.57 14.07 -9.89
CA ARG A 98 5.07 12.68 -10.00
C ARG A 98 6.51 12.47 -9.51
N ARG A 99 7.39 13.48 -9.63
CA ARG A 99 8.79 13.38 -9.17
C ARG A 99 8.88 13.04 -7.69
N VAL A 100 8.06 13.69 -6.84
CA VAL A 100 8.08 13.45 -5.38
C VAL A 100 7.72 12.00 -5.08
N ALA A 101 6.67 11.48 -5.73
CA ALA A 101 6.28 10.09 -5.55
C ALA A 101 7.33 9.10 -6.09
N LEU A 102 7.93 9.38 -7.24
CA LEU A 102 8.96 8.51 -7.84
C LEU A 102 10.24 8.46 -7.00
N GLU A 103 10.71 9.59 -6.47
CA GLU A 103 11.88 9.64 -5.57
C GLU A 103 11.65 8.93 -4.22
N MET A 104 10.39 8.67 -3.84
CA MET A 104 10.07 7.94 -2.61
C MET A 104 10.06 6.43 -2.78
N ILE A 105 9.89 5.94 -4.01
CA ILE A 105 9.76 4.51 -4.32
C ILE A 105 10.97 3.96 -5.10
N ASP A 106 11.92 4.82 -5.47
CA ASP A 106 13.24 4.47 -6.01
C ASP A 106 14.16 3.94 -4.90
#